data_AF-A0A1M4W8B6-F1
#
_entry.id   AF-A0A1M4W8B6-F1
#
_cell.length_a   1.000
_cell.length_b   1.000
_cell.length_c   1.000
_cell.angle_alpha   90.00
_cell.angle_beta   90.00
_cell.angle_gamma   90.00
#
_symmetry.space_group_name_H-M   'P 1'
#
loop_
_entity.id
_entity.type
_entity.pdbx_description
1 polymer ?
#
loop_
_entity_poly.entity_id
_entity_poly.type
_entity_poly.pdbx_seq_one_letter_code
_entity_poly.pdbx_strand_id
1 'polypeptide(L)'
;MILLFSDKQEKALRYIWVLGIIVAFLQISNYFVNGYGPDNTFYTYLWYSSNWFLQSLLFAWYFYRNKLIAKGLILQLLFMPYYIFQADWSLFIDYHFPIDNSPNIYSVIRFITFFIPLICFAVFYYTSEGRPEGVSRLKGLIVPFLSVMVFSYGVSSDPNTLYSYIGRIGTESLYVKDIIVSIIFLLITFKSIGALIAFMYLSNRIYAVKKLFSPIEVQPISNQFFKWGFMISYTIFLLSIIDMGASIFSISFSSSSSKPTTITYILSYLMILLISGRFFAILLQYRNYTLQKYLGVLNAISIIPVLNLISLFTLLFVKKSVLPIGTYIQHLKRKRYIHLIIYSVLLTLYILYKYYGDPEGYRQAAVLYKIPVFIVAVVLLSRYKISTLIVPFIIILFLYYQDVTDFFNFTKGLVFFFMEKVFSLFLWLGSIAMFMLSYVVHYILHKSFYTEYFEEKDEEAFEQHIEKFN
;
A
#
# COMPACT_ATOMS: atom_id res chain seq x y z
N MET A 1 5.90 -24.41 -17.82
CA MET A 1 4.71 -23.97 -17.06
C MET A 1 5.20 -23.02 -15.98
N ILE A 2 4.83 -21.73 -16.01
CA ILE A 2 5.32 -20.76 -15.00
C ILE A 2 4.43 -20.93 -13.77
N LEU A 3 4.96 -21.55 -12.70
CA LEU A 3 4.26 -21.63 -11.43
C LEU A 3 4.12 -20.22 -10.84
N LEU A 4 2.92 -19.88 -10.33
CA LEU A 4 2.63 -18.60 -9.68
C LEU A 4 3.56 -18.34 -8.48
N PHE A 5 3.93 -19.40 -7.77
CA PHE A 5 4.86 -19.44 -6.64
C PHE A 5 5.87 -20.57 -6.85
N SER A 6 7.07 -20.45 -6.27
CA SER A 6 7.98 -21.61 -6.20
C SER A 6 7.46 -22.64 -5.19
N ASP A 7 7.90 -23.90 -5.31
CA ASP A 7 7.49 -24.97 -4.38
C ASP A 7 7.77 -24.60 -2.91
N LYS A 8 8.87 -23.88 -2.65
CA LYS A 8 9.26 -23.40 -1.32
C LYS A 8 8.36 -22.29 -0.81
N GLN A 9 7.92 -21.39 -1.69
CA GLN A 9 6.95 -20.35 -1.36
C GLN A 9 5.57 -20.96 -1.11
N GLU A 10 5.11 -21.88 -1.95
CA GLU A 10 3.81 -22.55 -1.79
C GLU A 10 3.74 -23.30 -0.46
N LYS A 11 4.82 -23.98 -0.07
CA LYS A 11 4.91 -24.65 1.24
C LYS A 11 4.80 -23.68 2.42
N ALA A 12 5.34 -22.46 2.30
CA ALA A 12 5.21 -21.43 3.31
C ALA A 12 3.80 -20.82 3.34
N LEU A 13 3.18 -20.66 2.16
CA LEU A 13 1.83 -20.09 1.99
C LEU A 13 0.72 -21.02 2.47
N ARG A 14 0.86 -22.34 2.29
CA ARG A 14 -0.14 -23.33 2.73
C ARG A 14 -0.47 -23.23 4.23
N TYR A 15 0.48 -22.77 5.04
CA TYR A 15 0.34 -22.62 6.49
C TYR A 15 0.27 -21.17 6.95
N ILE A 16 0.11 -20.21 6.03
CA ILE A 16 0.16 -18.77 6.34
C ILE A 16 -0.92 -18.35 7.36
N TRP A 17 -2.05 -19.05 7.40
CA TRP A 17 -3.12 -18.82 8.38
C TRP A 17 -2.66 -19.10 9.82
N VAL A 18 -1.78 -20.08 10.03
CA VAL A 18 -1.19 -20.39 11.35
C VAL A 18 -0.33 -19.22 11.82
N LEU A 19 0.50 -18.68 10.92
CA LEU A 19 1.27 -17.47 11.20
C LEU A 19 0.36 -16.30 11.55
N GLY A 20 -0.74 -16.13 10.80
CA GLY A 20 -1.74 -15.10 11.07
C GLY A 20 -2.33 -15.18 12.48
N ILE A 21 -2.69 -16.38 12.95
CA ILE A 21 -3.21 -16.58 14.31
C ILE A 21 -2.14 -16.25 15.36
N ILE A 22 -0.90 -16.72 15.17
CA ILE A 22 0.21 -16.44 16.10
C ILE A 22 0.48 -14.94 16.18
N VAL A 23 0.56 -14.26 15.04
CA VAL A 23 0.82 -12.81 14.98
C VAL A 23 -0.34 -12.04 15.62
N ALA A 24 -1.59 -12.39 15.34
CA ALA A 24 -2.76 -11.74 15.94
C ALA A 24 -2.74 -11.89 17.47
N PHE A 25 -2.51 -13.11 17.96
CA PHE A 25 -2.44 -13.40 19.38
C PHE A 25 -1.32 -12.59 20.06
N LEU A 26 -0.13 -12.56 19.48
CA LEU A 26 1.00 -11.82 20.04
C LEU A 26 0.80 -10.29 19.97
N GLN A 27 0.20 -9.75 18.91
CA GLN A 27 -0.09 -8.31 18.82
C GLN A 27 -1.09 -7.88 19.90
N ILE A 28 -2.18 -8.64 20.06
CA ILE A 28 -3.20 -8.38 21.08
C ILE A 28 -2.59 -8.56 22.48
N SER A 29 -1.81 -9.61 22.70
CA SER A 29 -1.15 -9.85 23.99
C SER A 29 -0.18 -8.71 24.35
N ASN A 30 0.61 -8.22 23.39
CA ASN A 30 1.53 -7.10 23.61
C ASN A 30 0.79 -5.82 24.03
N TYR A 31 -0.42 -5.59 23.51
CA TYR A 31 -1.25 -4.48 23.94
C TYR A 31 -1.65 -4.61 25.41
N PHE A 32 -2.13 -5.78 25.83
CA PHE A 32 -2.53 -5.99 27.21
C PHE A 32 -1.34 -5.96 28.18
N VAL A 33 -0.19 -6.48 27.78
CA VAL A 33 1.06 -6.42 28.58
C VAL A 33 1.50 -4.97 28.79
N ASN A 34 1.39 -4.11 27.78
CA ASN A 34 1.76 -2.70 27.89
C ASN A 34 0.71 -1.84 28.61
N GLY A 35 -0.58 -2.09 28.34
CA GLY A 35 -1.68 -1.26 28.84
C GLY A 35 -2.16 -1.61 30.26
N TYR A 36 -2.01 -2.86 30.66
CA TYR A 36 -2.52 -3.39 31.94
C TYR A 36 -1.44 -4.08 32.78
N GLY A 37 -0.22 -4.20 32.27
CA GLY A 37 0.91 -4.74 33.02
C GLY A 37 1.40 -3.79 34.11
N PRO A 38 1.97 -4.31 35.21
CA PRO A 38 2.71 -3.52 36.17
C PRO A 38 3.89 -2.79 35.52
N ASP A 39 4.13 -1.54 35.89
CA ASP A 39 5.28 -0.76 35.44
C ASP A 39 6.56 -1.23 36.15
N ASN A 40 7.14 -2.33 35.67
CA ASN A 40 8.38 -2.88 36.18
C ASN A 40 9.27 -3.41 35.05
N THR A 41 10.56 -3.61 35.36
CA THR A 41 11.57 -4.03 34.38
C THR A 41 11.23 -5.37 33.71
N PHE A 42 10.62 -6.30 34.44
CA PHE A 42 10.23 -7.61 33.90
C PHE A 42 9.16 -7.48 32.79
N TYR A 43 8.08 -6.72 33.04
CA TYR A 43 7.02 -6.50 32.05
C TYR A 43 7.53 -5.70 30.84
N THR A 44 8.44 -4.75 31.06
CA THR A 44 9.11 -4.02 29.98
C THR A 44 9.94 -4.96 29.08
N TYR A 45 10.77 -5.85 29.65
CA TYR A 45 11.52 -6.82 28.87
C TYR A 45 10.64 -7.91 28.23
N LEU A 46 9.55 -8.30 28.89
CA LEU A 46 8.56 -9.23 28.34
C LEU A 46 7.91 -8.62 27.08
N TRP A 47 7.54 -7.33 27.14
CA TRP A 47 7.01 -6.59 26.01
C TRP A 47 8.03 -6.49 24.87
N TYR A 48 9.27 -6.08 25.16
CA TYR A 48 10.34 -6.02 24.16
C TYR A 48 10.63 -7.36 23.49
N SER A 49 10.70 -8.44 24.28
CA SER A 49 10.97 -9.79 23.78
C SER A 49 9.82 -10.31 22.92
N SER A 50 8.58 -10.06 23.33
CA SER A 50 7.39 -10.46 22.59
C SER A 50 7.26 -9.67 21.29
N ASN A 51 7.58 -8.37 21.28
CA ASN A 51 7.62 -7.55 20.08
C ASN A 51 8.74 -7.98 19.12
N TRP A 52 9.94 -8.26 19.64
CA TRP A 52 11.06 -8.82 18.87
C TRP A 52 10.67 -10.14 18.18
N PHE A 53 10.11 -11.08 18.95
CA PHE A 53 9.70 -12.37 18.41
C PHE A 53 8.64 -12.20 17.32
N LEU A 54 7.64 -11.35 17.55
CA LEU A 54 6.57 -11.06 16.59
C LEU A 54 7.09 -10.50 15.26
N GLN A 55 7.90 -9.45 15.32
CA GLN A 55 8.38 -8.77 14.11
C GLN A 55 9.36 -9.65 13.33
N SER A 56 10.25 -10.35 14.03
CA SER A 56 11.24 -11.24 13.40
C SER A 56 10.63 -12.54 12.86
N LEU A 57 9.54 -13.04 13.45
CA LEU A 57 8.86 -14.26 13.01
C LEU A 57 8.31 -14.13 11.59
N LEU A 58 7.82 -12.95 11.19
CA LEU A 58 7.34 -12.70 9.83
C LEU A 58 8.42 -12.92 8.78
N PHE A 59 9.66 -12.53 9.06
CA PHE A 59 10.80 -12.80 8.18
C PHE A 59 11.28 -14.25 8.30
N ALA A 60 11.28 -14.82 9.51
CA ALA A 60 11.77 -16.18 9.74
C ALA A 60 10.82 -17.28 9.21
N TRP A 61 9.53 -16.96 9.01
CA TRP A 61 8.48 -17.91 8.63
C TRP A 61 8.83 -18.75 7.41
N TYR A 62 9.33 -18.11 6.35
CA TYR A 62 9.72 -18.79 5.12
C TYR A 62 10.76 -19.90 5.40
N PHE A 63 11.74 -19.63 6.27
CA PHE A 63 12.80 -20.59 6.57
C PHE A 63 12.29 -21.74 7.45
N TYR A 64 11.47 -21.46 8.46
CA TYR A 64 10.91 -22.50 9.32
C TYR A 64 10.05 -23.48 8.54
N ARG A 65 9.20 -22.99 7.63
CA ARG A 65 8.37 -23.88 6.80
C ARG A 65 9.17 -24.71 5.80
N ASN A 66 10.33 -24.20 5.37
CA ASN A 66 11.24 -24.90 4.47
C ASN A 66 12.30 -25.77 5.18
N LYS A 67 12.14 -26.03 6.49
CA LYS A 67 13.11 -26.81 7.32
C LYS A 67 14.51 -26.17 7.40
N LEU A 68 14.63 -24.88 7.10
CA LEU A 68 15.88 -24.11 7.18
C LEU A 68 15.99 -23.41 8.55
N ILE A 69 15.83 -24.17 9.64
CA ILE A 69 15.65 -23.64 11.01
C ILE A 69 16.84 -22.76 11.43
N ALA A 70 18.07 -23.19 11.13
CA ALA A 70 19.27 -22.42 11.47
C ALA A 70 19.26 -21.01 10.86
N LYS A 71 18.87 -20.87 9.58
CA LYS A 71 18.76 -19.55 8.91
C LYS A 71 17.70 -18.67 9.58
N GLY A 72 16.57 -19.26 9.98
CA GLY A 72 15.51 -18.57 10.71
C GLY A 72 15.96 -18.09 12.09
N LEU A 73 16.64 -18.93 12.87
CA LEU A 73 17.16 -18.57 14.20
C LEU A 73 18.24 -17.49 14.12
N ILE A 74 19.20 -17.62 13.20
CA ILE A 74 20.22 -16.59 12.97
C ILE A 74 19.55 -15.25 12.66
N LEU A 75 18.51 -15.26 11.81
CA LEU A 75 17.78 -14.06 11.47
C LEU A 75 17.07 -13.43 12.68
N GLN A 76 16.36 -14.24 13.48
CA GLN A 76 15.70 -13.73 14.68
C GLN A 76 16.72 -13.13 15.66
N LEU A 77 17.83 -13.82 15.91
CA LEU A 77 18.90 -13.31 16.77
C LEU A 77 19.50 -12.00 16.26
N LEU A 78 19.66 -11.85 14.94
CA LEU A 78 20.14 -10.60 14.34
C LEU A 78 19.15 -9.43 14.52
N PHE A 79 17.85 -9.70 14.56
CA PHE A 79 16.84 -8.67 14.84
C PHE A 79 16.72 -8.29 16.32
N MET A 80 17.31 -9.09 17.22
CA MET A 80 17.23 -8.88 18.68
C MET A 80 17.75 -7.50 19.10
N PRO A 81 18.93 -7.04 18.64
CA PRO A 81 19.48 -5.76 19.10
C PRO A 81 18.64 -4.55 18.68
N TYR A 82 17.98 -4.64 17.53
CA TYR A 82 17.13 -3.57 17.03
C TYR A 82 15.84 -3.44 17.84
N TYR A 83 15.14 -4.55 18.11
CA TYR A 83 13.81 -4.51 18.73
C TYR A 83 13.83 -4.47 20.27
N ILE A 84 14.87 -5.02 20.91
CA ILE A 84 14.94 -5.05 22.38
C ILE A 84 15.61 -3.80 22.94
N PHE A 85 16.68 -3.30 22.31
CA PHE A 85 17.47 -2.19 22.86
C PHE A 85 17.18 -0.83 22.19
N GLN A 86 16.14 -0.72 21.37
CA GLN A 86 15.85 0.49 20.58
C GLN A 86 15.80 1.77 21.43
N ALA A 87 15.13 1.70 22.58
CA ALA A 87 14.93 2.82 23.49
C ALA A 87 16.20 3.15 24.30
N ASP A 88 16.97 2.13 24.67
CA ASP A 88 18.08 2.24 25.63
C ASP A 88 19.47 2.31 24.98
N TRP A 89 19.58 2.36 23.65
CA TRP A 89 20.88 2.43 22.97
C TRP A 89 21.75 3.58 23.47
N SER A 90 21.17 4.76 23.71
CA SER A 90 21.92 5.89 24.27
C SER A 90 22.45 5.54 25.66
N LEU A 91 21.58 5.11 26.56
CA LEU A 91 21.97 4.74 27.92
C LEU A 91 23.00 3.60 27.97
N PHE A 92 22.85 2.57 27.12
CA PHE A 92 23.76 1.45 27.06
C PHE A 92 25.13 1.86 26.53
N ILE A 93 25.17 2.67 25.46
CA ILE A 93 26.42 3.13 24.86
C ILE A 93 27.13 4.10 25.80
N ASP A 94 26.39 5.03 26.40
CA ASP A 94 26.94 6.06 27.31
C ASP A 94 27.48 5.44 28.59
N TYR A 95 26.87 4.34 29.05
CA TYR A 95 27.33 3.62 30.24
C TYR A 95 28.58 2.77 29.99
N HIS A 96 28.73 2.16 28.81
CA HIS A 96 29.81 1.21 28.53
C HIS A 96 30.96 1.80 27.69
N PHE A 97 30.73 2.89 26.97
CA PHE A 97 31.72 3.52 26.12
C PHE A 97 31.94 4.98 26.54
N PRO A 98 33.19 5.41 26.79
CA PRO A 98 33.51 6.80 27.11
C PRO A 98 33.53 7.64 25.83
N ILE A 99 32.39 7.70 25.14
CA ILE A 99 32.19 8.45 23.90
C ILE A 99 31.33 9.65 24.25
N ASP A 100 31.77 10.85 23.90
CA ASP A 100 30.97 12.06 24.07
C ASP A 100 29.61 11.89 23.37
N ASN A 101 28.52 12.14 24.11
CA ASN A 101 27.13 12.01 23.69
C ASN A 101 26.90 12.56 22.28
N SER A 102 27.00 11.69 21.28
CA SER A 102 26.86 12.07 19.88
C SER A 102 25.59 11.45 19.33
N PRO A 103 24.53 12.26 19.10
CA PRO A 103 23.29 11.80 18.47
C PRO A 103 23.50 11.06 17.14
N ASN A 104 24.63 11.32 16.46
CA ASN A 104 25.03 10.66 15.23
C ASN A 104 25.42 9.20 15.45
N ILE A 105 26.09 8.86 16.55
CA ILE A 105 26.53 7.49 16.85
C ILE A 105 25.33 6.59 17.15
N TYR A 106 24.38 7.07 17.96
CA TYR A 106 23.13 6.31 18.19
C TYR A 106 22.34 6.12 16.90
N SER A 107 22.33 7.12 16.01
CA SER A 107 21.67 7.05 14.71
C SER A 107 22.34 6.02 13.79
N VAL A 108 23.67 5.96 13.78
CA VAL A 108 24.46 4.96 13.02
C VAL A 108 24.25 3.56 13.57
N ILE A 109 24.21 3.36 14.88
CA ILE A 109 23.99 2.04 15.48
C ILE A 109 22.57 1.56 15.23
N ARG A 110 21.56 2.43 15.37
CA ARG A 110 20.17 2.12 14.97
C ARG A 110 20.07 1.78 13.49
N PHE A 111 20.83 2.45 12.63
CA PHE A 111 20.91 2.12 11.21
C PHE A 111 21.51 0.72 11.00
N ILE A 112 22.69 0.44 11.55
CA ILE A 112 23.39 -0.84 11.37
C ILE A 112 22.55 -2.01 11.89
N THR A 113 22.00 -1.89 13.08
CA THR A 113 21.17 -2.93 13.73
C THR A 113 19.87 -3.20 12.97
N PHE A 114 19.35 -2.24 12.20
CA PHE A 114 18.20 -2.43 11.32
C PHE A 114 18.58 -3.05 9.97
N PHE A 115 19.66 -2.58 9.33
CA PHE A 115 20.00 -2.96 7.96
C PHE A 115 20.72 -4.31 7.85
N ILE A 116 21.57 -4.69 8.82
CA ILE A 116 22.28 -5.98 8.79
C ILE A 116 21.31 -7.18 8.72
N PRO A 117 20.27 -7.26 9.57
CA PRO A 117 19.29 -8.36 9.50
C PRO A 117 18.58 -8.42 8.13
N LEU A 118 18.27 -7.26 7.53
CA LEU A 118 17.62 -7.19 6.22
C LEU A 118 18.52 -7.67 5.07
N ILE A 119 19.81 -7.30 5.10
CA ILE A 119 20.79 -7.81 4.14
C ILE A 119 20.92 -9.32 4.28
N CYS A 120 21.02 -9.81 5.52
CA CYS A 120 21.09 -11.24 5.83
C CYS A 120 19.85 -11.99 5.31
N PHE A 121 18.65 -11.45 5.56
CA PHE A 121 17.40 -11.99 5.03
C PHE A 121 17.41 -12.06 3.50
N ALA A 122 17.79 -10.97 2.82
CA ALA A 122 17.85 -10.92 1.36
C ALA A 122 18.79 -12.00 0.80
N VAL A 123 19.99 -12.13 1.39
CA VAL A 123 20.95 -13.16 0.99
C VAL A 123 20.38 -14.56 1.23
N PHE A 124 19.87 -14.85 2.41
CA PHE A 124 19.35 -16.17 2.76
C PHE A 124 18.12 -16.58 1.94
N TYR A 125 17.21 -15.64 1.68
CA TYR A 125 15.99 -15.89 0.92
C TYR A 125 16.32 -16.15 -0.56
N TYR A 126 17.04 -15.24 -1.21
CA TYR A 126 17.31 -15.36 -2.65
C TYR A 126 18.33 -16.45 -3.00
N THR A 127 19.26 -16.79 -2.09
CA THR A 127 20.08 -18.01 -2.27
C THR A 127 19.25 -19.29 -2.16
N SER A 128 18.16 -19.28 -1.39
CA SER A 128 17.28 -20.44 -1.25
C SER A 128 16.31 -20.59 -2.42
N GLU A 129 15.86 -19.48 -3.02
CA GLU A 129 15.00 -19.50 -4.22
C GLU A 129 15.76 -19.77 -5.51
N GLY A 130 17.07 -19.50 -5.55
CA GLY A 130 17.89 -19.66 -6.74
C GLY A 130 17.77 -18.46 -7.67
N ARG A 131 18.88 -18.08 -8.28
CA ARG A 131 18.97 -16.91 -9.16
C ARG A 131 18.72 -17.36 -10.60
N PRO A 132 17.83 -16.69 -11.36
CA PRO A 132 17.67 -17.01 -12.77
C PRO A 132 18.95 -16.71 -13.56
N GLU A 133 19.24 -17.57 -14.53
CA GLU A 133 20.41 -17.44 -15.41
C GLU A 133 20.37 -16.12 -16.19
N GLY A 134 21.53 -15.48 -16.37
CA GLY A 134 21.65 -14.22 -17.14
C GLY A 134 21.44 -12.91 -16.38
N VAL A 135 21.09 -12.92 -15.09
CA VAL A 135 21.01 -11.67 -14.29
C VAL A 135 22.41 -11.22 -13.86
N SER A 136 22.79 -9.95 -14.10
CA SER A 136 24.10 -9.38 -13.71
C SER A 136 24.31 -9.29 -12.21
N ARG A 137 25.51 -9.61 -11.68
CA ARG A 137 25.81 -9.72 -10.23
C ARG A 137 25.19 -8.59 -9.40
N LEU A 138 25.37 -7.34 -9.83
CA LEU A 138 24.83 -6.12 -9.20
C LEU A 138 23.29 -6.11 -9.12
N LYS A 139 22.59 -6.42 -10.22
CA LYS A 139 21.11 -6.52 -10.22
C LYS A 139 20.62 -7.61 -9.27
N GLY A 140 21.34 -8.72 -9.18
CA GLY A 140 21.01 -9.81 -8.26
C GLY A 140 21.25 -9.52 -6.79
N LEU A 141 21.81 -8.36 -6.43
CA LEU A 141 21.98 -7.94 -5.04
C LEU A 141 21.06 -6.75 -4.71
N ILE A 142 21.03 -5.73 -5.58
CA ILE A 142 20.23 -4.51 -5.37
C ILE A 142 18.73 -4.82 -5.36
N VAL A 143 18.25 -5.59 -6.34
CA VAL A 143 16.81 -5.84 -6.53
C VAL A 143 16.22 -6.63 -5.35
N PRO A 144 16.85 -7.74 -4.90
CA PRO A 144 16.54 -8.38 -3.63
C PRO A 144 16.50 -7.45 -2.43
N PHE A 145 17.55 -6.66 -2.23
CA PHE A 145 17.64 -5.76 -1.09
C PHE A 145 16.52 -4.73 -1.07
N LEU A 146 16.24 -4.08 -2.20
CA LEU A 146 15.12 -3.14 -2.32
C LEU A 146 13.77 -3.81 -2.04
N SER A 147 13.55 -5.05 -2.49
CA SER A 147 12.30 -5.76 -2.20
C SER A 147 12.12 -6.09 -0.72
N VAL A 148 13.21 -6.46 -0.05
CA VAL A 148 13.22 -6.75 1.38
C VAL A 148 13.00 -5.48 2.19
N MET A 149 13.59 -4.37 1.75
CA MET A 149 13.36 -3.04 2.32
C MET A 149 11.88 -2.63 2.22
N VAL A 150 11.29 -2.78 1.03
CA VAL A 150 9.86 -2.50 0.85
C VAL A 150 9.01 -3.41 1.74
N PHE A 151 9.36 -4.69 1.83
CA PHE A 151 8.67 -5.64 2.71
C PHE A 151 8.78 -5.28 4.20
N SER A 152 9.96 -4.89 4.69
CA SER A 152 10.15 -4.55 6.10
C SER A 152 9.30 -3.36 6.53
N TYR A 153 9.19 -2.34 5.69
CA TYR A 153 8.31 -1.21 5.95
C TYR A 153 6.84 -1.54 5.71
N GLY A 154 6.51 -2.43 4.77
CA GLY A 154 5.13 -2.86 4.54
C GLY A 154 4.53 -3.70 5.65
N VAL A 155 5.37 -4.39 6.41
CA VAL A 155 4.96 -5.12 7.62
C VAL A 155 4.78 -4.19 8.82
N SER A 156 5.57 -3.11 8.90
CA SER A 156 5.45 -2.11 9.95
C SER A 156 4.10 -1.37 9.86
N SER A 157 3.54 -0.97 10.99
CA SER A 157 2.35 -0.11 11.09
C SER A 157 2.46 0.72 12.37
N ASP A 158 1.90 1.92 12.38
CA ASP A 158 1.78 2.71 13.61
C ASP A 158 0.37 2.56 14.22
N PRO A 159 0.20 1.67 15.22
CA PRO A 159 -1.10 1.45 15.85
C PRO A 159 -1.62 2.71 16.58
N ASN A 160 -0.74 3.60 17.04
CA ASN A 160 -1.14 4.79 17.81
C ASN A 160 -1.83 5.81 16.91
N THR A 161 -1.33 6.00 15.69
CA THR A 161 -1.97 6.82 14.68
C THR A 161 -3.38 6.31 14.37
N LEU A 162 -3.53 5.01 14.08
CA LEU A 162 -4.84 4.39 13.81
C LEU A 162 -5.80 4.52 15.00
N TYR A 163 -5.29 4.32 16.21
CA TYR A 163 -6.06 4.51 17.44
C TYR A 163 -6.49 5.97 17.62
N SER A 164 -5.64 6.97 17.35
CA SER A 164 -5.99 8.38 17.47
C SER A 164 -7.11 8.81 16.51
N TYR A 165 -7.17 8.22 15.31
CA TYR A 165 -8.24 8.47 14.34
C TYR A 165 -9.57 7.89 14.82
N ILE A 166 -9.56 6.71 15.43
CA ILE A 166 -10.76 6.02 15.90
C ILE A 166 -11.19 6.52 17.29
N GLY A 167 -10.25 6.88 18.17
CA GLY A 167 -10.52 7.39 19.51
C GLY A 167 -11.23 8.75 19.54
N ARG A 168 -11.25 9.47 18.40
CA ARG A 168 -12.12 10.64 18.19
C ARG A 168 -13.60 10.27 18.05
N ILE A 169 -13.90 9.01 17.76
CA ILE A 169 -15.24 8.43 17.80
C ILE A 169 -15.51 8.11 19.28
N GLY A 170 -15.93 9.14 20.01
CA GLY A 170 -16.08 9.13 21.46
C GLY A 170 -16.84 7.91 21.98
N THR A 171 -16.12 7.03 22.66
CA THR A 171 -16.70 5.91 23.41
C THR A 171 -16.25 6.03 24.86
N GLU A 172 -17.20 6.15 25.79
CA GLU A 172 -16.91 6.36 27.21
C GLU A 172 -16.47 5.06 27.92
N SER A 173 -16.85 3.90 27.39
CA SER A 173 -16.52 2.59 27.99
C SER A 173 -15.12 2.10 27.63
N LEU A 174 -14.30 1.77 28.63
CA LEU A 174 -12.97 1.16 28.49
C LEU A 174 -13.03 -0.16 27.71
N TYR A 175 -14.02 -1.01 27.98
CA TYR A 175 -14.20 -2.29 27.28
C TYR A 175 -14.46 -2.12 25.77
N VAL A 176 -15.18 -1.07 25.38
CA VAL A 176 -15.42 -0.77 23.97
C VAL A 176 -14.12 -0.32 23.29
N LYS A 177 -13.26 0.42 24.01
CA LYS A 177 -11.92 0.80 23.52
C LYS A 177 -11.03 -0.43 23.32
N ASP A 178 -11.01 -1.37 24.26
CA ASP A 178 -10.20 -2.60 24.14
C ASP A 178 -10.64 -3.47 22.95
N ILE A 179 -11.96 -3.59 22.73
CA ILE A 179 -12.51 -4.32 21.57
C ILE A 179 -12.06 -3.63 20.26
N ILE A 180 -12.18 -2.30 20.20
CA ILE A 180 -11.75 -1.52 19.04
C ILE A 180 -10.25 -1.69 18.79
N VAL A 181 -9.42 -1.62 19.83
CA VAL A 181 -7.98 -1.80 19.72
C VAL A 181 -7.63 -3.21 19.24
N SER A 182 -8.33 -4.23 19.75
CA SER A 182 -8.16 -5.61 19.29
C SER A 182 -8.51 -5.77 17.80
N ILE A 183 -9.56 -5.09 17.32
CA ILE A 183 -9.90 -5.06 15.89
C ILE A 183 -8.80 -4.38 15.06
N ILE A 184 -8.21 -3.29 15.55
CA ILE A 184 -7.08 -2.61 14.89
C ILE A 184 -5.88 -3.56 14.76
N PHE A 185 -5.52 -4.28 15.82
CA PHE A 185 -4.42 -5.26 15.76
C PHE A 185 -4.73 -6.44 14.84
N LEU A 186 -5.98 -6.88 14.73
CA LEU A 186 -6.38 -7.86 13.72
C LEU A 186 -6.17 -7.31 12.30
N LEU A 187 -6.56 -6.06 12.03
CA LEU A 187 -6.35 -5.42 10.72
C LEU A 187 -4.87 -5.27 10.38
N ILE A 188 -4.04 -4.87 11.35
CA ILE A 188 -2.58 -4.81 11.19
C ILE A 188 -2.02 -6.19 10.90
N THR A 189 -2.49 -7.23 11.59
CA THR A 189 -2.08 -8.62 11.32
C THR A 189 -2.43 -9.04 9.89
N PHE A 190 -3.65 -8.74 9.42
CA PHE A 190 -4.03 -9.01 8.03
C PHE A 190 -3.13 -8.28 7.02
N LYS A 191 -2.78 -7.01 7.30
CA LYS A 191 -1.82 -6.25 6.47
C LYS A 191 -0.45 -6.93 6.44
N SER A 192 0.13 -7.27 7.59
CA SER A 192 1.47 -7.87 7.68
C SER A 192 1.54 -9.23 6.96
N ILE A 193 0.51 -10.07 7.12
CA ILE A 193 0.40 -11.35 6.40
C ILE A 193 0.23 -11.11 4.89
N GLY A 194 -0.63 -10.18 4.49
CA GLY A 194 -0.83 -9.81 3.10
C GLY A 194 0.46 -9.27 2.45
N ALA A 195 1.24 -8.46 3.18
CA ALA A 195 2.54 -7.96 2.74
C ALA A 195 3.54 -9.10 2.53
N LEU A 196 3.53 -10.14 3.38
CA LEU A 196 4.38 -11.32 3.21
C LEU A 196 4.01 -12.14 1.97
N ILE A 197 2.70 -12.34 1.73
CA ILE A 197 2.21 -13.01 0.52
C ILE A 197 2.63 -12.21 -0.73
N ALA A 198 2.44 -10.89 -0.70
CA ALA A 198 2.84 -10.00 -1.78
C ALA A 198 4.35 -10.02 -2.02
N PHE A 199 5.16 -10.03 -0.96
CA PHE A 199 6.61 -10.16 -1.07
C PHE A 199 7.01 -11.47 -1.74
N MET A 200 6.47 -12.62 -1.31
CA MET A 200 6.75 -13.91 -1.95
C MET A 200 6.37 -13.89 -3.43
N TYR A 201 5.17 -13.39 -3.74
CA TYR A 201 4.67 -13.27 -5.10
C TYR A 201 5.56 -12.41 -6.00
N LEU A 202 5.95 -11.22 -5.53
CA LEU A 202 6.78 -10.29 -6.29
C LEU A 202 8.21 -10.79 -6.42
N SER A 203 8.75 -11.43 -5.38
CA SER A 203 10.12 -11.96 -5.39
C SER A 203 10.32 -13.00 -6.51
N ASN A 204 9.31 -13.82 -6.79
CA ASN A 204 9.32 -14.78 -7.90
C ASN A 204 9.30 -14.09 -9.29
N ARG A 205 8.83 -12.83 -9.34
CA ARG A 205 8.69 -12.04 -10.58
C ARG A 205 9.70 -10.91 -10.69
N ILE A 206 10.58 -10.76 -9.70
CA ILE A 206 11.34 -9.52 -9.50
C ILE A 206 12.36 -9.25 -10.60
N TYR A 207 12.87 -10.31 -11.24
CA TYR A 207 13.81 -10.21 -12.35
C TYR A 207 13.14 -9.99 -13.71
N ALA A 208 11.80 -10.10 -13.79
CA ALA A 208 11.01 -9.88 -15.00
C ALA A 208 10.13 -8.63 -14.86
N VAL A 209 10.72 -7.45 -15.08
CA VAL A 209 10.06 -6.14 -14.89
C VAL A 209 8.68 -6.08 -15.57
N LYS A 210 8.54 -6.57 -16.80
CA LYS A 210 7.24 -6.60 -17.52
C LYS A 210 6.12 -7.32 -16.75
N LYS A 211 6.44 -8.31 -15.90
CA LYS A 211 5.48 -9.08 -15.09
C LYS A 211 5.11 -8.39 -13.78
N LEU A 212 5.90 -7.41 -13.31
CA LEU A 212 5.55 -6.58 -12.15
C LEU A 212 4.45 -5.57 -12.47
N PHE A 213 4.39 -5.10 -13.72
CA PHE A 213 3.38 -4.15 -14.20
C PHE A 213 2.00 -4.80 -14.47
N SER A 214 1.94 -6.13 -14.63
CA SER A 214 0.68 -6.89 -14.74
C SER A 214 0.62 -7.93 -13.60
N PRO A 215 0.25 -7.50 -12.38
CA PRO A 215 0.30 -8.33 -11.19
C PRO A 215 -0.71 -9.48 -11.18
N ILE A 216 -1.65 -9.56 -12.11
CA ILE A 216 -2.56 -10.70 -12.27
C ILE A 216 -2.46 -11.14 -13.73
N GLU A 217 -2.27 -12.44 -13.96
CA GLU A 217 -2.31 -13.02 -15.30
C GLU A 217 -3.75 -13.04 -15.83
N VAL A 218 -3.92 -13.03 -17.16
CA VAL A 218 -5.24 -13.07 -17.79
C VAL A 218 -5.87 -14.43 -17.50
N GLN A 219 -6.79 -14.47 -16.53
CA GLN A 219 -7.44 -15.69 -16.08
C GLN A 219 -8.82 -15.38 -15.48
N PRO A 220 -9.77 -16.35 -15.49
CA PRO A 220 -11.05 -16.18 -14.81
C PRO A 220 -10.84 -16.02 -13.30
N ILE A 221 -11.60 -15.09 -12.72
CA ILE A 221 -11.52 -14.77 -11.30
C ILE A 221 -12.63 -15.49 -10.54
N SER A 222 -12.26 -16.54 -9.81
CA SER A 222 -13.18 -17.25 -8.92
C SER A 222 -13.71 -16.34 -7.82
N ASN A 223 -14.92 -16.63 -7.31
CA ASN A 223 -15.54 -15.81 -6.26
C ASN A 223 -14.69 -15.81 -4.97
N GLN A 224 -14.05 -16.95 -4.65
CA GLN A 224 -13.18 -17.06 -3.48
C GLN A 224 -11.90 -16.25 -3.64
N PHE A 225 -11.25 -16.30 -4.81
CA PHE A 225 -10.07 -15.48 -5.08
C PHE A 225 -10.40 -13.99 -5.06
N PHE A 226 -11.56 -13.59 -5.61
CA PHE A 226 -12.02 -12.21 -5.55
C PHE A 226 -12.23 -11.73 -4.11
N LYS A 227 -12.93 -12.51 -3.26
CA LYS A 227 -13.18 -12.17 -1.85
C LYS A 227 -11.90 -11.88 -1.09
N TRP A 228 -10.98 -12.84 -1.10
CA TRP A 228 -9.73 -12.73 -0.36
C TRP A 228 -8.79 -11.69 -0.97
N GLY A 229 -8.68 -11.68 -2.31
CA GLY A 229 -7.85 -10.70 -3.03
C GLY A 229 -8.32 -9.28 -2.78
N PHE A 230 -9.64 -9.03 -2.81
CA PHE A 230 -10.22 -7.72 -2.54
C PHE A 230 -9.94 -7.29 -1.10
N MET A 231 -10.30 -8.14 -0.12
CA MET A 231 -10.10 -7.82 1.31
C MET A 231 -8.63 -7.50 1.62
N ILE A 232 -7.71 -8.35 1.18
CA ILE A 232 -6.27 -8.19 1.47
C ILE A 232 -5.72 -6.93 0.78
N SER A 233 -5.94 -6.79 -0.53
CA SER A 233 -5.39 -5.64 -1.28
C SER A 233 -5.99 -4.32 -0.83
N TYR A 234 -7.28 -4.31 -0.47
CA TYR A 234 -7.96 -3.14 0.04
C TYR A 234 -7.46 -2.73 1.43
N THR A 235 -7.32 -3.68 2.37
CA THR A 235 -6.77 -3.41 3.71
C THR A 235 -5.36 -2.85 3.63
N ILE A 236 -4.50 -3.42 2.76
CA ILE A 236 -3.16 -2.89 2.52
C ILE A 236 -3.23 -1.48 1.95
N PHE A 237 -4.04 -1.25 0.92
CA PHE A 237 -4.21 0.05 0.27
C PHE A 237 -4.66 1.13 1.27
N LEU A 238 -5.69 0.85 2.07
CA LEU A 238 -6.22 1.78 3.06
C LEU A 238 -5.20 2.13 4.15
N LEU A 239 -4.59 1.10 4.76
CA LEU A 239 -3.62 1.31 5.83
C LEU A 239 -2.38 2.03 5.31
N SER A 240 -1.93 1.75 4.08
CA SER A 240 -0.85 2.51 3.45
C SER A 240 -1.19 3.99 3.26
N ILE A 241 -2.44 4.34 2.91
CA ILE A 241 -2.86 5.76 2.83
C ILE A 241 -2.86 6.42 4.22
N ILE A 242 -3.36 5.73 5.25
CA ILE A 242 -3.42 6.28 6.62
C ILE A 242 -2.01 6.48 7.18
N ASP A 243 -1.16 5.45 7.10
CA ASP A 243 0.22 5.47 7.59
C ASP A 243 1.07 6.52 6.86
N MET A 244 0.86 6.68 5.55
CA MET A 244 1.54 7.70 4.75
C MET A 244 1.00 9.11 5.05
N GLY A 245 -0.32 9.27 5.19
CA GLY A 245 -0.94 10.55 5.50
C GLY A 245 -0.41 11.12 6.80
N ALA A 246 -0.38 10.32 7.87
CA ALA A 246 0.19 10.74 9.15
C ALA A 246 1.67 11.13 9.04
N SER A 247 2.44 10.37 8.27
CA SER A 247 3.87 10.64 8.06
C SER A 247 4.11 11.93 7.27
N ILE A 248 3.35 12.19 6.20
CA ILE A 248 3.47 13.40 5.37
C ILE A 248 3.10 14.65 6.18
N PHE A 249 2.05 14.60 7.00
CA PHE A 249 1.65 15.74 7.83
C PHE A 249 2.54 15.96 9.07
N SER A 250 3.27 14.93 9.51
CA SER A 250 4.24 15.05 10.61
C SER A 250 5.58 15.67 10.18
N ILE A 251 5.85 15.78 8.88
CA ILE A 251 7.10 16.33 8.36
C ILE A 251 7.00 17.85 8.34
N SER A 252 7.80 18.50 9.18
CA SER A 252 7.98 19.95 9.08
C SER A 252 8.79 20.29 7.83
N PHE A 253 8.15 21.01 6.90
CA PHE A 253 8.77 21.54 5.67
C PHE A 253 9.91 22.55 5.93
N SER A 254 10.15 22.95 7.18
CA SER A 254 11.17 23.93 7.57
C SER A 254 12.45 23.31 8.15
N SER A 255 12.56 21.98 8.31
CA SER A 255 13.72 21.35 8.94
C SER A 255 14.60 20.60 7.93
N SER A 256 15.87 20.99 7.84
CA SER A 256 16.91 20.37 7.01
C SER A 256 17.41 19.01 7.53
N SER A 257 16.80 18.45 8.57
CA SER A 257 17.35 17.32 9.34
C SER A 257 16.41 16.10 9.41
N SER A 258 15.76 15.69 8.31
CA SER A 258 15.10 14.37 8.33
C SER A 258 16.09 13.22 8.40
N LYS A 259 15.72 12.24 9.20
CA LYS A 259 16.42 10.96 9.29
C LYS A 259 16.19 10.17 7.99
N PRO A 260 17.24 9.60 7.36
CA PRO A 260 17.12 8.75 6.16
C PRO A 260 16.07 7.63 6.27
N THR A 261 15.78 7.18 7.49
CA THR A 261 14.73 6.21 7.81
C THR A 261 13.34 6.69 7.39
N THR A 262 13.01 7.98 7.57
CA THR A 262 11.69 8.56 7.22
C THR A 262 11.49 8.64 5.71
N ILE A 263 12.53 9.03 4.96
CA ILE A 263 12.49 9.05 3.48
C ILE A 263 12.29 7.63 2.95
N THR A 264 13.04 6.68 3.50
CA THR A 264 12.96 5.28 3.08
C THR A 264 11.61 4.64 3.42
N TYR A 265 11.03 5.02 4.57
CA TYR A 265 9.68 4.66 4.97
C TYR A 265 8.66 5.14 3.93
N ILE A 266 8.66 6.43 3.58
CA ILE A 266 7.70 7.00 2.61
C ILE A 266 7.83 6.33 1.25
N LEU A 267 9.05 6.17 0.73
CA LEU A 267 9.27 5.52 -0.57
C LEU A 267 8.76 4.07 -0.59
N SER A 268 8.96 3.33 0.51
CA SER A 268 8.49 1.96 0.63
C SER A 268 6.97 1.86 0.61
N TYR A 269 6.29 2.76 1.35
CA TYR A 269 4.82 2.85 1.34
C TYR A 269 4.26 3.26 -0.02
N LEU A 270 4.92 4.16 -0.74
CA LEU A 270 4.53 4.52 -2.12
C LEU A 270 4.62 3.33 -3.07
N MET A 271 5.65 2.50 -2.94
CA MET A 271 5.79 1.28 -3.75
C MET A 271 4.70 0.26 -3.42
N ILE A 272 4.37 0.08 -2.13
CA ILE A 272 3.28 -0.80 -1.71
C ILE A 272 1.93 -0.29 -2.23
N LEU A 273 1.70 1.02 -2.15
CA LEU A 273 0.49 1.66 -2.66
C LEU A 273 0.32 1.44 -4.17
N LEU A 274 1.41 1.60 -4.94
CA LEU A 274 1.39 1.33 -6.38
C LEU A 274 1.02 -0.13 -6.68
N ILE A 275 1.68 -1.07 -6.02
CA ILE A 275 1.50 -2.49 -6.31
C ILE A 275 0.10 -2.95 -5.90
N SER A 276 -0.31 -2.61 -4.68
CA SER A 276 -1.64 -2.95 -4.15
C SER A 276 -2.76 -2.30 -4.95
N GLY A 277 -2.63 -1.02 -5.29
CA GLY A 277 -3.60 -0.30 -6.10
C GLY A 277 -3.74 -0.86 -7.51
N ARG A 278 -2.63 -1.24 -8.16
CA ARG A 278 -2.68 -1.89 -9.48
C ARG A 278 -3.29 -3.28 -9.43
N PHE A 279 -2.93 -4.07 -8.42
CA PHE A 279 -3.53 -5.39 -8.20
C PHE A 279 -5.04 -5.27 -8.00
N PHE A 280 -5.46 -4.35 -7.12
CA PHE A 280 -6.88 -4.07 -6.85
C PHE A 280 -7.64 -3.66 -8.11
N ALA A 281 -7.08 -2.72 -8.89
CA ALA A 281 -7.67 -2.27 -10.15
C ALA A 281 -7.87 -3.41 -11.17
N ILE A 282 -6.87 -4.28 -11.34
CA ILE A 282 -6.93 -5.40 -12.27
C ILE A 282 -7.89 -6.48 -11.76
N LEU A 283 -7.91 -6.75 -10.45
CA LEU A 283 -8.83 -7.69 -9.83
C LEU A 283 -10.29 -7.30 -10.12
N LEU A 284 -10.62 -6.00 -9.99
CA LEU A 284 -11.95 -5.47 -10.33
C LEU A 284 -12.29 -5.64 -11.82
N GLN A 285 -11.34 -5.33 -12.72
CA GLN A 285 -11.55 -5.46 -14.16
C GLN A 285 -11.79 -6.92 -14.57
N TYR A 286 -10.92 -7.84 -14.15
CA TYR A 286 -11.02 -9.25 -14.51
C TYR A 286 -12.24 -9.93 -13.87
N ARG A 287 -12.67 -9.47 -12.68
CA ARG A 287 -13.93 -9.91 -12.10
C ARG A 287 -15.13 -9.49 -12.96
N ASN A 288 -15.16 -8.27 -13.48
CA ASN A 288 -16.23 -7.83 -14.39
C ASN A 288 -16.29 -8.68 -15.66
N TYR A 289 -15.14 -9.05 -16.22
CA TYR A 289 -15.04 -9.91 -17.40
C TYR A 289 -15.55 -11.32 -17.09
N THR A 290 -15.13 -11.89 -15.97
CA THR A 290 -15.61 -13.21 -15.51
C THR A 290 -17.13 -13.22 -15.27
N LEU A 291 -17.69 -12.11 -14.76
CA LEU A 291 -19.12 -11.96 -14.52
C LEU A 291 -19.91 -11.58 -15.78
N GLN A 292 -19.23 -11.14 -16.85
CA GLN A 292 -19.81 -10.54 -18.06
C GLN A 292 -20.78 -9.41 -17.72
N LYS A 293 -20.39 -8.55 -16.77
CA LYS A 293 -21.20 -7.43 -16.29
C LYS A 293 -20.35 -6.18 -16.18
N TYR A 294 -20.90 -5.08 -16.67
CA TYR A 294 -20.27 -3.78 -16.55
C TYR A 294 -20.68 -3.13 -15.22
N LEU A 295 -19.74 -3.04 -14.27
CA LEU A 295 -19.96 -2.54 -12.90
C LEU A 295 -19.13 -1.28 -12.58
N GLY A 296 -19.00 -0.37 -13.54
CA GLY A 296 -18.02 0.73 -13.45
C GLY A 296 -18.18 1.68 -12.26
N VAL A 297 -19.41 2.11 -11.93
CA VAL A 297 -19.65 3.00 -10.77
C VAL A 297 -19.33 2.29 -9.45
N LEU A 298 -19.77 1.04 -9.29
CA LEU A 298 -19.53 0.27 -8.07
C LEU A 298 -18.02 0.07 -7.87
N ASN A 299 -17.31 -0.30 -8.94
CA ASN A 299 -15.85 -0.45 -8.90
C ASN A 299 -15.16 0.88 -8.55
N ALA A 300 -15.60 2.01 -9.12
CA ALA A 300 -15.03 3.31 -8.80
C ALA A 300 -15.28 3.73 -7.34
N ILE A 301 -16.48 3.48 -6.81
CA ILE A 301 -16.83 3.80 -5.42
C ILE A 301 -16.06 2.91 -4.42
N SER A 302 -15.56 1.74 -4.83
CA SER A 302 -14.79 0.86 -3.96
C SER A 302 -13.48 1.46 -3.43
N ILE A 303 -12.99 2.54 -4.05
CA ILE A 303 -11.84 3.32 -3.55
C ILE A 303 -12.20 4.06 -2.26
N ILE A 304 -13.46 4.45 -2.07
CA ILE A 304 -13.91 5.31 -0.97
C ILE A 304 -14.15 4.47 0.29
N PRO A 305 -13.43 4.71 1.40
CA PRO A 305 -13.42 3.76 2.52
C PRO A 305 -14.75 3.50 3.21
N VAL A 306 -15.62 4.52 3.28
CA VAL A 306 -16.91 4.42 3.97
C VAL A 306 -18.00 3.79 3.10
N LEU A 307 -17.98 4.04 1.78
CA LEU A 307 -18.98 3.52 0.83
C LEU A 307 -18.63 2.12 0.31
N ASN A 308 -17.46 1.60 0.69
CA ASN A 308 -16.91 0.37 0.12
C ASN A 308 -17.66 -0.90 0.54
N LEU A 309 -18.30 -0.94 1.70
CA LEU A 309 -19.05 -2.14 2.12
C LEU A 309 -20.19 -2.46 1.13
N ILE A 310 -20.89 -1.43 0.63
CA ILE A 310 -21.97 -1.60 -0.35
C ILE A 310 -21.40 -2.09 -1.68
N SER A 311 -20.31 -1.49 -2.15
CA SER A 311 -19.65 -1.93 -3.38
C SER A 311 -19.13 -3.37 -3.27
N LEU A 312 -18.45 -3.68 -2.16
CA LEU A 312 -17.97 -5.02 -1.82
C LEU A 312 -19.12 -6.03 -1.83
N PHE A 313 -20.16 -5.85 -1.02
CA PHE A 313 -21.28 -6.79 -0.96
C PHE A 313 -21.95 -6.96 -2.32
N THR A 314 -22.14 -5.88 -3.07
CA THR A 314 -22.69 -5.96 -4.43
C THR A 314 -21.78 -6.80 -5.33
N LEU A 315 -20.48 -6.55 -5.36
CA LEU A 315 -19.51 -7.30 -6.16
C LEU A 315 -19.38 -8.76 -5.73
N LEU A 316 -19.61 -9.07 -4.44
CA LEU A 316 -19.57 -10.42 -3.89
C LEU A 316 -20.79 -11.28 -4.25
N PHE A 317 -21.97 -10.66 -4.32
CA PHE A 317 -23.23 -11.38 -4.55
C PHE A 317 -23.73 -11.32 -6.00
N VAL A 318 -23.11 -10.49 -6.85
CA VAL A 318 -23.44 -10.47 -8.28
C VAL A 318 -23.12 -11.84 -8.91
N LYS A 319 -24.17 -12.46 -9.46
CA LYS A 319 -24.07 -13.70 -10.24
C LYS A 319 -23.56 -13.43 -11.66
N LYS A 320 -22.86 -14.40 -12.26
CA LYS A 320 -22.43 -14.39 -13.67
C LYS A 320 -23.67 -14.20 -14.57
N SER A 321 -23.51 -13.44 -15.65
CA SER A 321 -24.56 -13.32 -16.66
C SER A 321 -24.85 -14.67 -17.30
N VAL A 322 -26.12 -14.93 -17.61
CA VAL A 322 -26.54 -16.11 -18.40
C VAL A 322 -26.63 -15.75 -19.89
N LEU A 323 -26.49 -14.47 -20.23
CA LEU A 323 -26.57 -13.99 -21.61
C LEU A 323 -25.31 -14.35 -22.41
N PRO A 324 -25.43 -14.58 -23.73
CA PRO A 324 -24.28 -14.78 -24.62
C PRO A 324 -23.29 -13.61 -24.59
N ILE A 325 -22.02 -13.88 -24.89
CA ILE A 325 -20.94 -12.89 -24.91
C ILE A 325 -21.26 -11.73 -25.86
N GLY A 326 -21.76 -12.03 -27.07
CA GLY A 326 -22.18 -11.01 -28.04
C GLY A 326 -23.19 -9.99 -27.48
N THR A 327 -24.15 -10.43 -26.65
CA THR A 327 -25.11 -9.52 -26.00
C THR A 327 -24.44 -8.61 -24.97
N TYR A 328 -23.43 -9.11 -24.27
CA TYR A 328 -22.61 -8.30 -23.36
C TYR A 328 -21.85 -7.20 -24.12
N ILE A 329 -21.22 -7.53 -25.26
CA ILE A 329 -20.47 -6.60 -26.10
C ILE A 329 -21.38 -5.49 -26.65
N GLN A 330 -22.54 -5.85 -27.20
CA GLN A 330 -23.51 -4.90 -27.75
C GLN A 330 -23.98 -3.87 -26.71
N HIS A 331 -24.18 -4.29 -25.46
CA HIS A 331 -24.64 -3.40 -24.39
C HIS A 331 -23.53 -2.60 -23.70
N LEU A 332 -22.26 -2.95 -23.93
CA LEU A 332 -21.11 -2.41 -23.20
C LEU A 332 -20.99 -0.89 -23.37
N LYS A 333 -21.15 -0.38 -24.60
CA LYS A 333 -21.14 1.06 -24.90
C LYS A 333 -22.23 1.82 -24.13
N ARG A 334 -23.48 1.34 -24.18
CA ARG A 334 -24.61 1.96 -23.49
C ARG A 334 -24.42 1.92 -21.97
N LYS A 335 -24.02 0.78 -21.43
CA LYS A 335 -23.79 0.61 -19.99
C LYS A 335 -22.66 1.50 -19.49
N ARG A 336 -21.57 1.68 -20.26
CA ARG A 336 -20.51 2.64 -19.91
C ARG A 336 -21.05 4.06 -19.77
N TYR A 337 -21.80 4.57 -20.75
CA TYR A 337 -22.32 5.93 -20.69
C TYR A 337 -23.22 6.16 -19.47
N ILE A 338 -24.11 5.21 -19.16
CA ILE A 338 -24.97 5.28 -17.97
C ILE A 338 -24.11 5.40 -16.71
N HIS A 339 -23.11 4.53 -16.56
CA HIS A 339 -22.24 4.55 -15.39
C HIS A 339 -21.37 5.82 -15.30
N LEU A 340 -20.87 6.34 -16.42
CA LEU A 340 -20.12 7.60 -16.45
C LEU A 340 -20.99 8.80 -16.05
N ILE A 341 -22.25 8.83 -16.48
CA ILE A 341 -23.21 9.86 -16.08
C ILE A 341 -23.48 9.77 -14.58
N ILE A 342 -23.80 8.58 -14.07
CA ILE A 342 -24.04 8.37 -12.63
C ILE A 342 -22.82 8.80 -11.82
N TYR A 343 -21.62 8.39 -12.22
CA TYR A 343 -20.39 8.77 -11.52
C TYR A 343 -20.15 10.27 -11.53
N SER A 344 -20.32 10.93 -12.69
CA SER A 344 -20.18 12.38 -12.82
C SER A 344 -21.19 13.15 -11.96
N VAL A 345 -22.44 12.67 -11.88
CA VAL A 345 -23.48 13.25 -11.02
C VAL A 345 -23.11 13.09 -9.55
N LEU A 346 -22.71 11.89 -9.11
CA LEU A 346 -22.29 11.64 -7.73
C LEU A 346 -21.10 12.50 -7.33
N LEU A 347 -20.11 12.64 -8.20
CA LEU A 347 -18.96 13.50 -7.98
C LEU A 347 -19.36 14.98 -7.85
N THR A 348 -20.26 15.44 -8.73
CA THR A 348 -20.78 16.82 -8.69
C THR A 348 -21.51 17.07 -7.37
N LEU A 349 -22.39 16.15 -6.96
CA LEU A 349 -23.09 16.23 -5.68
C LEU A 349 -22.13 16.25 -4.49
N TYR A 350 -21.07 15.45 -4.51
CA TYR A 350 -20.05 15.45 -3.46
C TYR A 350 -19.31 16.81 -3.38
N ILE A 351 -18.93 17.38 -4.52
CA ILE A 351 -18.24 18.69 -4.55
C ILE A 351 -19.19 19.80 -4.08
N LEU A 352 -20.45 19.78 -4.50
CA LEU A 352 -21.45 20.74 -4.05
C LEU A 352 -21.75 20.58 -2.56
N TYR A 353 -21.87 19.36 -2.06
CA TYR A 353 -22.04 19.08 -0.64
C TYR A 353 -20.88 19.66 0.18
N LYS A 354 -19.63 19.46 -0.27
CA LYS A 354 -18.47 20.06 0.37
C LYS A 354 -18.52 21.59 0.35
N TYR A 355 -18.85 22.18 -0.80
CA TYR A 355 -18.92 23.63 -0.95
C TYR A 355 -20.00 24.28 -0.08
N TYR A 356 -21.20 23.70 0.00
CA TYR A 356 -22.28 24.23 0.83
C TYR A 356 -22.17 23.84 2.32
N GLY A 357 -21.42 22.78 2.63
CA GLY A 357 -21.12 22.35 3.99
C GLY A 357 -20.15 23.29 4.73
N ASP A 358 -19.31 24.03 3.99
CA ASP A 358 -18.46 25.06 4.57
C ASP A 358 -19.29 26.33 4.91
N PRO A 359 -19.05 26.98 6.07
CA PRO A 359 -19.73 28.23 6.43
C PRO A 359 -19.47 29.31 5.38
N GLU A 360 -20.44 30.21 5.16
CA GLU A 360 -20.45 31.15 4.03
C GLU A 360 -19.16 31.95 3.84
N GLY A 361 -18.52 32.40 4.92
CA GLY A 361 -17.27 33.16 4.88
C GLY A 361 -16.03 32.36 4.47
N TYR A 362 -16.10 31.01 4.49
CA TYR A 362 -14.99 30.11 4.12
C TYR A 362 -15.19 29.44 2.76
N ARG A 363 -16.33 29.68 2.09
CA ARG A 363 -16.64 29.07 0.80
C ARG A 363 -15.71 29.61 -0.29
N GLN A 364 -14.88 28.74 -0.85
CA GLN A 364 -14.02 29.08 -1.96
C GLN A 364 -14.65 28.65 -3.29
N ALA A 365 -15.08 29.62 -4.11
CA ALA A 365 -15.65 29.36 -5.44
C ALA A 365 -14.69 28.55 -6.34
N ALA A 366 -13.38 28.64 -6.09
CA ALA A 366 -12.35 27.86 -6.77
C ALA A 366 -12.59 26.33 -6.74
N VAL A 367 -13.31 25.82 -5.72
CA VAL A 367 -13.64 24.40 -5.59
C VAL A 367 -14.58 23.93 -6.70
N LEU A 368 -15.43 24.80 -7.25
CA LEU A 368 -16.42 24.45 -8.29
C LEU A 368 -15.75 24.19 -9.65
N TYR A 369 -14.63 24.84 -9.98
CA TYR A 369 -13.88 24.56 -11.21
C TYR A 369 -13.33 23.13 -11.28
N LYS A 370 -13.27 22.42 -10.15
CA LYS A 370 -12.85 21.01 -10.11
C LYS A 370 -13.87 20.09 -10.80
N ILE A 371 -15.14 20.47 -10.85
CA ILE A 371 -16.23 19.67 -11.44
C ILE A 371 -15.95 19.37 -12.93
N PRO A 372 -15.81 20.37 -13.82
CA PRO A 372 -15.56 20.10 -15.25
C PRO A 372 -14.21 19.38 -15.47
N VAL A 373 -13.17 19.69 -14.68
CA VAL A 373 -11.86 19.05 -14.77
C VAL A 373 -11.96 17.54 -14.50
N PHE A 374 -12.64 17.15 -13.42
CA PHE A 374 -12.81 15.73 -13.10
C PHE A 374 -13.74 14.99 -14.08
N ILE A 375 -14.78 15.64 -14.61
CA ILE A 375 -15.64 15.04 -15.64
C ILE A 375 -14.82 14.73 -16.89
N VAL A 376 -14.06 15.71 -17.39
CA VAL A 376 -13.18 15.52 -18.55
C VAL A 376 -12.15 14.43 -18.30
N ALA A 377 -11.54 14.42 -17.11
CA ALA A 377 -10.58 13.41 -16.71
C ALA A 377 -11.14 11.99 -16.77
N VAL A 378 -12.31 11.76 -16.18
CA VAL A 378 -12.94 10.42 -16.14
C VAL A 378 -13.35 9.97 -17.54
N VAL A 379 -13.83 10.89 -18.38
CA VAL A 379 -14.14 10.59 -19.79
C VAL A 379 -12.89 10.17 -20.55
N LEU A 380 -11.77 10.88 -20.40
CA LEU A 380 -10.50 10.53 -21.03
C LEU A 380 -9.98 9.17 -20.53
N LEU A 381 -10.03 8.94 -19.22
CA LEU A 381 -9.65 7.68 -18.57
C LEU A 381 -10.50 6.49 -19.02
N SER A 382 -11.77 6.71 -19.34
CA SER A 382 -12.64 5.64 -19.83
C SER A 382 -12.35 5.20 -21.28
N ARG A 383 -11.50 5.94 -22.01
CA ARG A 383 -11.35 5.81 -23.46
C ARG A 383 -9.94 5.44 -23.93
N TYR A 384 -8.88 5.96 -23.29
CA TYR A 384 -7.52 5.82 -23.80
C TYR A 384 -6.58 5.23 -22.75
N LYS A 385 -5.80 4.19 -23.08
CA LYS A 385 -4.82 3.62 -22.12
C LYS A 385 -3.77 4.65 -21.67
N ILE A 386 -3.30 5.48 -22.60
CA ILE A 386 -2.28 6.52 -22.35
C ILE A 386 -2.75 7.56 -21.33
N SER A 387 -4.07 7.79 -21.23
CA SER A 387 -4.63 8.77 -20.30
C SER A 387 -4.32 8.46 -18.84
N THR A 388 -4.06 7.20 -18.48
CA THR A 388 -3.64 6.79 -17.13
C THR A 388 -2.32 7.42 -16.66
N LEU A 389 -1.47 7.87 -17.59
CA LEU A 389 -0.21 8.55 -17.27
C LEU A 389 -0.36 10.06 -17.35
N ILE A 390 -1.08 10.55 -18.35
CA ILE A 390 -1.18 11.99 -18.65
C ILE A 390 -2.17 12.70 -17.73
N VAL A 391 -3.36 12.13 -17.54
CA VAL A 391 -4.46 12.77 -16.80
C VAL A 391 -4.11 13.03 -15.32
N PRO A 392 -3.50 12.09 -14.57
CA PRO A 392 -3.11 12.35 -13.18
C PRO A 392 -2.10 13.49 -13.05
N PHE A 393 -1.20 13.62 -14.04
CA PHE A 393 -0.16 14.64 -14.06
C PHE A 393 -0.75 16.03 -14.33
N ILE A 394 -1.62 16.14 -15.35
CA ILE A 394 -2.30 17.39 -15.70
C ILE A 394 -3.21 17.85 -14.55
N ILE A 395 -3.95 16.93 -13.91
CA ILE A 395 -4.83 17.26 -12.79
C ILE A 395 -4.03 17.84 -11.62
N ILE A 396 -2.88 17.26 -11.29
CA ILE A 396 -2.04 17.81 -10.21
C ILE A 396 -1.52 19.19 -10.59
N LEU A 397 -0.98 19.36 -11.80
CA LEU A 397 -0.52 20.66 -12.26
C LEU A 397 -1.62 21.73 -12.23
N PHE A 398 -2.86 21.36 -12.55
CA PHE A 398 -4.00 22.28 -12.57
C PHE A 398 -4.55 22.56 -11.17
N LEU A 399 -4.69 21.53 -10.33
CA LEU A 399 -5.22 21.66 -8.97
C LEU A 399 -4.24 22.35 -8.01
N TYR A 400 -2.95 22.19 -8.23
CA TYR A 400 -1.87 22.78 -7.44
C TYR A 400 -1.15 23.89 -8.23
N TYR A 401 -1.78 24.46 -9.25
CA TYR A 401 -1.16 25.47 -10.11
C TYR A 401 -0.61 26.65 -9.29
N GLN A 402 -1.39 27.15 -8.32
CA GLN A 402 -0.97 28.24 -7.43
C GLN A 402 0.28 27.87 -6.63
N ASP A 403 0.30 26.68 -6.02
CA ASP A 403 1.43 26.18 -5.26
C ASP A 403 2.67 25.97 -6.17
N VAL A 404 2.47 25.56 -7.42
CA VAL A 404 3.54 25.41 -8.42
C VAL A 404 4.07 26.78 -8.86
N THR A 405 3.22 27.78 -9.09
CA THR A 405 3.67 29.15 -9.39
C THR A 405 4.41 29.79 -8.21
N ASP A 406 3.92 29.57 -6.99
CA ASP A 406 4.59 30.03 -5.78
C ASP A 406 5.91 29.28 -5.56
N PHE A 407 5.99 28.01 -5.96
CA PHE A 407 7.24 27.25 -5.99
C PHE A 407 8.29 27.96 -6.86
N PHE A 408 7.93 28.37 -8.09
CA PHE A 408 8.82 29.09 -9.01
C PHE A 408 8.91 30.61 -8.78
N ASN A 409 8.40 31.12 -7.65
CA ASN A 409 8.51 32.53 -7.34
C ASN A 409 9.93 32.88 -6.83
N PHE A 410 10.70 33.58 -7.66
CA PHE A 410 12.11 33.94 -7.41
C PHE A 410 12.29 35.19 -6.53
N THR A 411 11.23 35.73 -5.92
CA THR A 411 11.28 37.00 -5.16
C THR A 411 12.28 37.01 -3.99
N LYS A 412 12.62 35.84 -3.42
CA LYS A 412 13.61 35.72 -2.33
C LYS A 412 15.05 35.51 -2.80
N GLY A 413 15.30 35.54 -4.11
CA GLY A 413 16.64 35.36 -4.71
C GLY A 413 16.96 33.91 -5.09
N LEU A 414 17.85 33.77 -6.06
CA LEU A 414 18.18 32.50 -6.73
C LEU A 414 18.82 31.47 -5.77
N VAL A 415 19.68 31.93 -4.84
CA VAL A 415 20.38 31.06 -3.88
C VAL A 415 19.41 30.45 -2.85
N PHE A 416 18.47 31.24 -2.33
CA PHE A 416 17.40 30.75 -1.46
C PHE A 416 16.47 29.79 -2.20
N PHE A 417 16.17 30.04 -3.48
CA PHE A 417 15.41 29.12 -4.32
C PHE A 417 16.12 27.75 -4.46
N PHE A 418 17.43 27.74 -4.73
CA PHE A 418 18.17 26.49 -4.83
C PHE A 418 18.24 25.74 -3.48
N MET A 419 18.53 26.42 -2.37
CA MET A 419 18.61 25.79 -1.05
C MET A 419 17.26 25.33 -0.49
N GLU A 420 16.22 26.16 -0.53
CA GLU A 420 14.93 25.85 0.08
C GLU A 420 14.00 25.02 -0.82
N LYS A 421 14.18 25.05 -2.14
CA LYS A 421 13.21 24.43 -3.07
C LYS A 421 13.81 23.37 -3.99
N VAL A 422 15.00 23.58 -4.54
CA VAL A 422 15.65 22.59 -5.43
C VAL A 422 16.29 21.46 -4.63
N PHE A 423 17.07 21.79 -3.59
CA PHE A 423 17.70 20.82 -2.70
C PHE A 423 16.78 20.33 -1.58
N SER A 424 15.59 20.90 -1.44
CA SER A 424 14.58 20.39 -0.52
C SER A 424 13.99 19.08 -1.06
N LEU A 425 14.66 17.99 -0.70
CA LEU A 425 14.27 16.62 -0.96
C LEU A 425 12.81 16.34 -0.56
N PHE A 426 12.26 17.07 0.41
CA PHE A 426 10.90 16.93 0.91
C PHE A 426 9.82 17.47 -0.02
N LEU A 427 10.08 18.59 -0.68
CA LEU A 427 9.16 19.11 -1.70
C LEU A 427 9.06 18.11 -2.85
N TRP A 428 10.18 17.51 -3.24
CA TRP A 428 10.20 16.43 -4.22
C TRP A 428 9.51 15.16 -3.72
N LEU A 429 9.78 14.72 -2.48
CA LEU A 429 9.17 13.53 -1.90
C LEU A 429 7.65 13.66 -1.75
N GLY A 430 7.18 14.82 -1.27
CA GLY A 430 5.75 15.14 -1.15
C GLY A 430 5.08 15.24 -2.52
N SER A 431 5.75 15.88 -3.50
CA SER A 431 5.25 15.94 -4.88
C SER A 431 5.15 14.55 -5.51
N ILE A 432 6.21 13.72 -5.39
CA ILE A 432 6.22 12.34 -5.87
C ILE A 432 5.10 11.54 -5.19
N ALA A 433 4.91 11.71 -3.88
CA ALA A 433 3.84 11.03 -3.15
C ALA A 433 2.45 11.41 -3.69
N MET A 434 2.21 12.70 -3.93
CA MET A 434 0.97 13.20 -4.52
C MET A 434 0.75 12.68 -5.95
N PHE A 435 1.79 12.70 -6.81
CA PHE A 435 1.73 12.13 -8.15
C PHE A 435 1.41 10.64 -8.14
N MET A 436 2.04 9.89 -7.26
CA MET A 436 1.85 8.44 -7.14
C MET A 436 0.45 8.10 -6.60
N LEU A 437 -0.02 8.81 -5.58
CA LEU A 437 -1.38 8.65 -5.06
C LEU A 437 -2.42 8.96 -6.15
N SER A 438 -2.26 10.08 -6.85
CA SER A 438 -3.13 10.45 -7.98
C SER A 438 -3.09 9.41 -9.08
N TYR A 439 -1.91 8.92 -9.46
CA TYR A 439 -1.76 7.85 -10.44
C TYR A 439 -2.54 6.61 -10.04
N VAL A 440 -2.41 6.14 -8.79
CA VAL A 440 -3.11 4.93 -8.31
C VAL A 440 -4.62 5.11 -8.37
N VAL A 441 -5.15 6.23 -7.87
CA VAL A 441 -6.59 6.53 -7.89
C VAL A 441 -7.12 6.53 -9.32
N HIS A 442 -6.47 7.27 -10.21
CA HIS A 442 -6.90 7.34 -11.61
C HIS A 442 -6.68 6.03 -12.38
N TYR A 443 -5.70 5.21 -12.00
CA TYR A 443 -5.51 3.87 -12.56
C TYR A 443 -6.68 2.95 -12.19
N ILE A 444 -7.14 2.98 -10.94
CA ILE A 444 -8.33 2.23 -10.50
C ILE A 444 -9.58 2.75 -11.25
N LEU A 445 -9.74 4.08 -11.39
CA LEU A 445 -10.85 4.65 -12.16
C LEU A 445 -10.81 4.23 -13.62
N HIS A 446 -9.64 4.29 -14.27
CA HIS A 446 -9.46 3.79 -15.63
C HIS A 446 -9.90 2.33 -15.69
N LYS A 447 -9.38 1.44 -14.85
CA LYS A 447 -9.75 0.01 -14.85
C LYS A 447 -11.21 -0.27 -14.47
N SER A 448 -11.89 0.69 -13.85
CA SER A 448 -13.32 0.61 -13.54
C SER A 448 -14.19 0.94 -14.75
N PHE A 449 -13.78 1.87 -15.62
CA PHE A 449 -14.59 2.35 -16.75
C PHE A 449 -14.08 1.95 -18.15
N TYR A 450 -12.80 1.59 -18.27
CA TYR A 450 -12.16 1.20 -19.52
C TYR A 450 -12.33 -0.29 -19.80
N THR A 451 -12.57 -0.61 -21.07
CA THR A 451 -12.47 -1.97 -21.62
C THR A 451 -11.73 -1.91 -22.95
N GLU A 452 -10.95 -2.96 -23.26
CA GLU A 452 -10.08 -3.04 -24.43
C GLU A 452 -10.84 -2.80 -25.75
N TYR A 453 -12.12 -3.23 -25.81
CA TYR A 453 -13.06 -2.95 -26.91
C TYR A 453 -13.10 -1.49 -27.37
N PHE A 454 -12.95 -0.52 -26.46
CA PHE A 454 -13.19 0.89 -26.80
C PHE A 454 -12.02 1.58 -27.50
N GLU A 455 -10.82 1.01 -27.43
CA GLU A 455 -9.64 1.54 -28.09
C GLU A 455 -9.47 0.92 -29.47
N GLU A 456 -9.60 -0.41 -29.56
CA GLU A 456 -9.37 -1.18 -30.78
C GLU A 456 -10.61 -1.21 -31.68
N LYS A 457 -11.82 -1.08 -31.10
CA LYS A 457 -13.12 -1.20 -31.79
C LYS A 457 -13.28 -2.48 -32.62
N ASP A 458 -12.54 -3.52 -32.26
CA ASP A 458 -12.60 -4.83 -32.88
C ASP A 458 -13.44 -5.76 -32.00
N GLU A 459 -14.62 -6.15 -32.51
CA GLU A 459 -15.56 -7.01 -31.78
C GLU A 459 -15.05 -8.44 -31.67
N GLU A 460 -14.44 -8.99 -32.73
CA GLU A 460 -13.95 -10.36 -32.77
C GLU A 460 -12.74 -10.53 -31.85
N ALA A 461 -11.78 -9.60 -31.89
CA ALA A 461 -10.61 -9.63 -31.01
C ALA A 461 -11.01 -9.51 -29.53
N PHE A 462 -12.04 -8.71 -29.23
CA PHE A 462 -12.55 -8.55 -27.87
C PHE A 462 -13.35 -9.77 -27.40
N GLU A 463 -14.14 -10.40 -28.27
CA GLU A 463 -14.85 -11.64 -27.95
C GLU A 463 -13.85 -12.75 -27.58
N GLN A 464 -12.81 -12.96 -28.40
CA GLN A 464 -11.70 -13.89 -28.11
C GLN A 464 -10.97 -13.56 -26.80
N HIS A 465 -10.89 -12.27 -26.43
CA HIS A 465 -10.33 -11.86 -25.14
C HIS A 465 -11.24 -12.27 -23.97
N ILE A 466 -12.55 -12.05 -24.10
CA ILE A 466 -13.54 -12.37 -23.06
C ILE A 466 -13.70 -13.89 -22.88
N GLU A 467 -13.55 -14.68 -23.95
CA GLU A 467 -13.55 -16.15 -23.87
C GLU A 467 -12.50 -16.71 -22.90
N LYS A 468 -11.36 -16.02 -22.72
CA LYS A 468 -10.32 -16.40 -21.75
C LYS A 468 -10.78 -16.32 -20.29
N PHE A 469 -11.91 -15.67 -20.02
CA PHE A 469 -12.48 -15.49 -18.69
C PHE A 469 -13.72 -16.35 -18.42
N ASN A 470 -14.05 -17.29 -19.33
CA ASN A 470 -15.24 -18.10 -19.21
C ASN A 470 -15.12 -19.30 -18.29
#